data_AF-A0AAE0M3F2-F1
#
_entry.id   AF-A0AAE0M3F2-F1
#
_cell.length_a   1.000
_cell.length_b   1.000
_cell.length_c   1.000
_cell.angle_alpha   90.00
_cell.angle_beta   90.00
_cell.angle_gamma   90.00
#
_symmetry.space_group_name_H-M   'P 1'
#
loop_
_entity.id
_entity.type
_entity.pdbx_description
1 polymer ?
#
loop_
_entity_poly.entity_id
_entity_poly.type
_entity_poly.pdbx_seq_one_letter_code
_entity_poly.pdbx_strand_id
1 'polypeptide(L)'
;MLFTNFLPRGLVAAALISSVAGYAVDIEKRALVTIGVRHMSRAEADATEAAGGLLVNIGGSGSQSQGGQLGNGKYVTTNTLAFAYEPWHALVQADGSAFADAKKVWVPEHVMLNGQKIYTHGNEFQVSRYVKACGGDPATTIRMHVISTNPQFLIPDASVTTENPFAIKVKKAVKGMDQLPYTDIDMSTWHNILNPEMANKNEDTQDRHVD
;
A
#
# COMPACT_ATOMS: atom_id res chain seq x y z
N MET A 1 -67.31 26.88 30.97
CA MET A 1 -66.93 27.41 29.65
C MET A 1 -65.77 28.38 29.82
N LEU A 2 -64.57 28.02 29.38
CA LEU A 2 -63.65 28.91 28.66
C LEU A 2 -62.44 28.08 28.21
N PHE A 3 -62.24 28.07 26.90
CA PHE A 3 -61.23 27.35 26.15
C PHE A 3 -59.94 28.20 26.06
N THR A 4 -58.81 27.55 26.34
CA THR A 4 -57.56 27.48 25.54
C THR A 4 -56.61 28.67 25.30
N ASN A 5 -55.34 28.24 25.30
CA ASN A 5 -54.19 28.61 24.45
C ASN A 5 -53.18 29.59 25.04
N PHE A 6 -51.93 29.12 25.22
CA PHE A 6 -50.74 29.82 24.72
C PHE A 6 -49.53 28.86 24.62
N LEU A 7 -49.24 28.48 23.36
CA LEU A 7 -47.97 28.14 22.68
C LEU A 7 -46.95 27.12 23.28
N PRO A 8 -46.56 26.08 22.50
CA PRO A 8 -45.39 25.26 22.78
C PRO A 8 -44.10 25.97 22.33
N ARG A 9 -43.07 25.94 23.18
CA ARG A 9 -41.70 26.36 22.84
C ARG A 9 -41.07 25.32 21.92
N GLY A 10 -41.17 25.55 20.61
CA GLY A 10 -40.37 24.85 19.60
C GLY A 10 -38.93 25.38 19.62
N LEU A 11 -37.98 24.56 20.05
CA LEU A 11 -36.56 24.77 19.78
C LEU A 11 -36.22 23.98 18.51
N VAL A 12 -35.97 24.69 17.41
CA VAL A 12 -35.59 24.11 16.12
C VAL A 12 -34.11 23.72 16.20
N ALA A 13 -33.82 22.41 16.29
CA ALA A 13 -32.47 21.89 16.16
C ALA A 13 -32.09 21.83 14.66
N ALA A 14 -31.31 22.80 14.21
CA ALA A 14 -30.71 22.78 12.88
C ALA A 14 -29.50 21.83 12.88
N ALA A 15 -29.71 20.57 12.50
CA ALA A 15 -28.64 19.63 12.23
C ALA A 15 -27.99 19.98 10.87
N LEU A 16 -26.86 20.69 10.92
CA LEU A 16 -25.93 20.82 9.80
C LEU A 16 -25.26 19.46 9.57
N ILE A 17 -25.90 18.62 8.77
CA ILE A 17 -25.26 17.46 8.16
C ILE A 17 -24.38 18.02 7.03
N SER A 18 -23.13 18.33 7.35
CA SER A 18 -22.10 18.58 6.34
C SER A 18 -21.86 17.27 5.59
N SER A 19 -22.53 17.11 4.45
CA SER A 19 -22.16 16.10 3.47
C SER A 19 -20.76 16.43 2.98
N VAL A 20 -19.76 15.67 3.44
CA VAL A 20 -18.49 15.58 2.74
C VAL A 20 -18.81 14.83 1.44
N ALA A 21 -19.18 15.57 0.40
CA ALA A 21 -19.22 15.04 -0.94
C ALA A 21 -17.78 14.72 -1.34
N GLY A 22 -17.33 13.51 -1.00
CA GLY A 22 -16.14 12.92 -1.58
C GLY A 22 -16.39 12.82 -3.08
N TYR A 23 -15.84 13.76 -3.85
CA TYR A 23 -15.90 13.69 -5.30
C TYR A 23 -15.23 12.39 -5.73
N ALA A 24 -16.03 11.47 -6.28
CA ALA A 24 -15.52 10.32 -7.02
C ALA A 24 -14.82 10.87 -8.27
N VAL A 25 -13.54 11.22 -8.14
CA VAL A 25 -12.72 11.55 -9.29
C VAL A 25 -12.50 10.25 -10.07
N ASP A 26 -13.00 10.20 -11.30
CA ASP A 26 -12.75 9.11 -12.25
C ASP A 26 -11.27 8.74 -12.21
N ILE A 27 -10.99 7.48 -11.89
CA ILE A 27 -9.63 6.95 -11.82
C ILE A 27 -8.87 7.16 -13.14
N GLU A 28 -9.59 7.20 -14.27
CA GLU A 28 -9.02 7.47 -15.60
C GLU A 28 -8.54 8.90 -15.81
N LYS A 29 -9.03 9.86 -15.01
CA LYS A 29 -8.65 11.28 -15.09
C LYS A 29 -7.54 11.68 -14.11
N ARG A 30 -7.09 10.74 -13.27
CA ARG A 30 -6.05 10.98 -12.25
C ARG A 30 -4.66 10.92 -12.89
N ALA A 31 -3.75 11.77 -12.41
CA ALA A 31 -2.35 11.74 -12.84
C ALA A 31 -1.68 10.49 -12.27
N LEU A 32 -1.54 9.45 -13.10
CA LEU A 32 -0.90 8.20 -12.70
C LEU A 32 0.63 8.33 -12.77
N VAL A 33 1.30 8.01 -11.67
CA VAL A 33 2.76 7.96 -11.57
C VAL A 33 3.24 6.52 -11.57
N THR A 34 4.40 6.26 -12.16
CA THR A 34 5.04 4.94 -12.05
C THR A 34 5.53 4.74 -10.62
N ILE A 35 5.05 3.70 -9.97
CA ILE A 35 5.42 3.34 -8.59
C ILE A 35 6.31 2.09 -8.52
N GLY A 36 6.44 1.36 -9.62
CA GLY A 36 7.38 0.26 -9.71
C GLY A 36 7.29 -0.56 -10.98
N VAL A 37 8.03 -1.67 -10.95
CA VAL A 37 8.08 -2.67 -12.00
C VAL A 37 7.71 -4.00 -11.37
N ARG A 38 6.85 -4.76 -12.03
CA ARG A 38 6.48 -6.11 -11.63
C ARG A 38 6.90 -7.10 -12.69
N HIS A 39 7.40 -8.23 -12.22
CA HIS A 39 7.61 -9.42 -13.03
C HIS A 39 6.35 -10.28 -12.96
N MET A 40 5.94 -10.80 -14.10
CA MET A 40 4.71 -11.58 -14.18
C MET A 40 4.84 -12.68 -15.23
N SER A 41 4.01 -13.69 -15.15
CA SER A 41 3.83 -14.64 -16.22
C SER A 41 3.10 -14.02 -17.41
N ARG A 42 3.19 -14.67 -18.57
CA ARG A 42 2.36 -14.29 -19.73
C ARG A 42 0.88 -14.28 -19.38
N ALA A 43 0.40 -15.29 -18.66
CA ALA A 43 -1.01 -15.40 -18.34
C ALA A 43 -1.48 -14.31 -17.36
N GLU A 44 -0.61 -13.81 -16.48
CA GLU A 44 -0.90 -12.62 -15.66
C GLU A 44 -0.94 -11.34 -16.51
N ALA A 45 -0.06 -11.21 -17.50
CA ALA A 45 -0.09 -10.09 -18.43
C ALA A 45 -1.40 -10.06 -19.23
N ASP A 46 -1.79 -11.21 -19.80
CA ASP A 46 -3.04 -11.37 -20.54
C ASP A 46 -4.26 -11.07 -19.64
N ALA A 47 -4.26 -11.55 -18.39
CA ALA A 47 -5.34 -11.30 -17.44
C ALA A 47 -5.41 -9.82 -17.00
N THR A 48 -4.26 -9.14 -16.88
CA THR A 48 -4.19 -7.72 -16.56
C THR A 48 -4.75 -6.87 -17.71
N GLU A 49 -4.39 -7.21 -18.95
CA GLU A 49 -4.93 -6.55 -20.14
C GLU A 49 -6.45 -6.73 -20.24
N ALA A 50 -6.94 -7.96 -20.04
CA ALA A 50 -8.37 -8.27 -19.99
C ALA A 50 -9.12 -7.51 -18.88
N ALA A 51 -8.44 -7.19 -17.77
CA ALA A 51 -8.99 -6.41 -16.66
C ALA A 51 -8.83 -4.89 -16.84
N GLY A 52 -8.59 -4.41 -18.07
CA GLY A 52 -8.45 -2.97 -18.37
C GLY A 52 -7.20 -2.36 -17.74
N GLY A 53 -6.14 -3.16 -17.58
CA GLY A 53 -4.90 -2.74 -16.95
C GLY A 53 -4.94 -2.78 -15.43
N LEU A 54 -5.96 -3.34 -14.78
CA LEU A 54 -5.93 -3.57 -13.33
C LEU A 54 -4.85 -4.62 -13.01
N LEU A 55 -4.03 -4.37 -11.99
CA LEU A 55 -3.02 -5.33 -11.57
C LEU A 55 -3.67 -6.58 -10.97
N VAL A 56 -3.72 -7.69 -11.72
CA VAL A 56 -4.34 -8.95 -11.26
C VAL A 56 -3.30 -9.98 -10.81
N ASN A 57 -3.70 -10.87 -9.90
CA ASN A 57 -3.03 -12.16 -9.72
C ASN A 57 -3.87 -13.21 -10.43
N ILE A 58 -3.22 -14.03 -11.25
CA ILE A 58 -3.73 -15.38 -11.48
C ILE A 58 -2.90 -16.30 -10.60
N GLY A 59 -3.52 -16.90 -9.59
CA GLY A 59 -2.82 -17.86 -8.74
C GLY A 59 -2.16 -18.94 -9.59
N GLY A 60 -0.89 -19.26 -9.32
CA GLY A 60 -0.17 -20.36 -9.98
C GLY A 60 0.96 -19.96 -10.94
N SER A 61 1.24 -18.68 -11.19
CA SER A 61 2.52 -18.30 -11.80
C SER A 61 3.64 -18.41 -10.75
N GLY A 62 4.66 -19.20 -11.09
CA GLY A 62 5.74 -19.64 -10.19
C GLY A 62 6.68 -18.58 -9.63
N SER A 63 6.31 -17.30 -9.63
CA SER A 63 7.02 -16.23 -8.93
C SER A 63 6.07 -15.54 -7.93
N GLN A 64 6.03 -16.09 -6.71
CA GLN A 64 5.61 -15.42 -5.47
C GLN A 64 4.10 -15.18 -5.18
N SER A 65 3.20 -16.07 -5.60
CA SER A 65 1.85 -16.14 -4.97
C SER A 65 1.79 -17.03 -3.71
N GLN A 66 2.92 -17.35 -3.07
CA GLN A 66 2.96 -18.01 -1.77
C GLN A 66 4.02 -17.33 -0.89
N GLY A 67 3.59 -16.50 0.08
CA GLY A 67 4.38 -16.09 1.25
C GLY A 67 5.85 -15.73 1.02
N GLY A 68 6.14 -14.78 0.12
CA GLY A 68 7.50 -14.22 -0.02
C GLY A 68 7.98 -13.53 1.27
N GLN A 69 9.14 -12.87 1.24
CA GLN A 69 9.73 -12.21 2.42
C GLN A 69 8.75 -11.29 3.16
N LEU A 70 7.80 -10.68 2.44
CA LEU A 70 6.84 -9.73 2.97
C LEU A 70 5.42 -10.30 3.13
N GLY A 71 5.22 -11.58 2.85
CA GLY A 71 3.92 -12.23 2.92
C GLY A 71 3.15 -12.31 1.59
N ASN A 72 1.82 -12.33 1.67
CA ASN A 72 0.92 -12.51 0.52
C ASN A 72 0.50 -11.17 -0.10
N GLY A 73 0.70 -11.02 -1.41
CA GLY A 73 0.30 -9.82 -2.13
C GLY A 73 1.00 -9.68 -3.48
N LYS A 74 1.06 -8.45 -3.98
CA LYS A 74 1.70 -8.10 -5.25
C LYS A 74 3.08 -7.49 -5.00
N TYR A 75 4.12 -8.28 -5.27
CA TYR A 75 5.49 -7.79 -5.22
C TYR A 75 5.81 -6.90 -6.42
N VAL A 76 6.51 -5.81 -6.12
CA VAL A 76 6.93 -4.76 -7.04
C VAL A 76 8.34 -4.32 -6.63
N THR A 77 9.20 -4.04 -7.61
CA THR A 77 10.54 -3.48 -7.42
C THR A 77 10.58 -2.03 -7.92
N THR A 78 11.44 -1.23 -7.32
CA THR A 78 11.70 0.16 -7.76
C THR A 78 12.67 0.24 -8.93
N ASN A 79 13.40 -0.84 -9.20
CA ASN A 79 14.43 -0.91 -10.23
C ASN A 79 14.04 -1.93 -11.31
N THR A 80 13.98 -1.48 -12.57
CA THR A 80 13.67 -2.33 -13.73
C THR A 80 14.64 -3.49 -13.89
N LEU A 81 15.90 -3.34 -13.50
CA LEU A 81 16.96 -4.34 -13.69
C LEU A 81 17.04 -5.38 -12.58
N ALA A 82 16.25 -5.25 -11.50
CA ALA A 82 16.37 -6.12 -10.33
C ALA A 82 16.13 -7.61 -10.64
N PHE A 83 15.36 -7.95 -11.69
CA PHE A 83 15.12 -9.34 -12.10
C PHE A 83 15.12 -9.50 -13.63
N ALA A 84 16.32 -9.52 -14.21
CA ALA A 84 16.54 -9.63 -15.65
C ALA A 84 16.13 -10.97 -16.29
N TYR A 85 15.88 -12.00 -15.49
CA TYR A 85 15.71 -13.39 -15.96
C TYR A 85 14.27 -13.78 -16.29
N GLU A 86 13.29 -12.96 -15.90
CA GLU A 86 11.87 -13.25 -16.14
C GLU A 86 11.42 -12.78 -17.53
N PRO A 87 10.47 -13.45 -18.20
CA PRO A 87 10.13 -13.16 -19.59
C PRO A 87 9.21 -11.95 -19.78
N TRP A 88 8.36 -11.63 -18.80
CA TRP A 88 7.41 -10.50 -18.89
C TRP A 88 7.55 -9.52 -17.74
N HIS A 89 7.49 -8.25 -18.10
CA HIS A 89 7.69 -7.10 -17.21
C HIS A 89 6.56 -6.11 -17.40
N ALA A 90 6.12 -5.50 -16.29
CA ALA A 90 5.07 -4.52 -16.31
C ALA A 90 5.45 -3.27 -15.51
N LEU A 91 5.18 -2.09 -16.08
CA LEU A 91 5.20 -0.85 -15.31
C LEU A 91 3.92 -0.76 -14.48
N VAL A 92 4.09 -0.66 -13.16
CA VAL A 92 3.02 -0.45 -12.21
C VAL A 92 2.88 1.04 -11.97
N GLN A 93 1.67 1.55 -12.15
CA GLN A 93 1.30 2.93 -11.88
C GLN A 93 0.20 3.01 -10.82
N ALA A 94 0.13 4.13 -10.14
CA ALA A 94 -0.92 4.44 -9.18
C ALA A 94 -1.25 5.93 -9.24
N ASP A 95 -2.36 6.35 -8.63
CA ASP A 95 -2.55 7.76 -8.32
C ASP A 95 -1.43 8.22 -7.38
N GLY A 96 -0.65 9.22 -7.80
CA GLY A 96 0.52 9.65 -7.04
C GLY A 96 0.20 10.18 -5.66
N SER A 97 -0.91 10.91 -5.50
CA SER A 97 -1.33 11.46 -4.21
C SER A 97 -1.83 10.38 -3.27
N ALA A 98 -2.72 9.50 -3.75
CA ALA A 98 -3.23 8.39 -2.95
C ALA A 98 -2.12 7.41 -2.58
N PHE A 99 -1.18 7.13 -3.50
CA PHE A 99 -0.03 6.29 -3.19
C PHE A 99 0.92 6.95 -2.19
N ALA A 100 1.18 8.25 -2.31
CA ALA A 100 1.99 8.99 -1.33
C ALA A 100 1.37 8.91 0.07
N ASP A 101 0.05 9.07 0.17
CA ASP A 101 -0.70 9.02 1.43
C ASP A 101 -0.89 7.60 1.99
N ALA A 102 -0.74 6.57 1.17
CA ALA A 102 -0.84 5.17 1.58
C ALA A 102 0.09 4.87 2.78
N LYS A 103 -0.41 4.14 3.77
CA LYS A 103 0.44 3.62 4.85
C LYS A 103 1.45 2.64 4.26
N LYS A 104 2.72 2.84 4.61
CA LYS A 104 3.85 1.98 4.23
C LYS A 104 4.59 1.55 5.49
N VAL A 105 5.19 0.36 5.50
CA VAL A 105 6.01 -0.13 6.63
C VAL A 105 7.30 -0.73 6.07
N TRP A 106 8.45 -0.34 6.61
CA TRP A 106 9.69 -1.09 6.40
C TRP A 106 9.67 -2.34 7.28
N VAL A 107 9.67 -3.51 6.67
CA VAL A 107 9.69 -4.80 7.36
C VAL A 107 11.13 -5.31 7.39
N PRO A 108 11.80 -5.27 8.56
CA PRO A 108 13.13 -5.84 8.73
C PRO A 108 13.03 -7.35 8.85
N GLU A 109 14.06 -8.09 8.41
CA GLU A 109 14.11 -9.55 8.49
C GLU A 109 13.96 -10.09 9.92
N HIS A 110 14.53 -9.34 10.87
CA HIS A 110 14.46 -9.60 12.29
C HIS A 110 14.14 -8.31 13.04
N VAL A 111 13.36 -8.41 14.11
CA VAL A 111 13.10 -7.27 15.00
C VAL A 111 12.84 -7.73 16.42
N MET A 112 13.10 -6.84 17.37
CA MET A 112 12.72 -7.03 18.77
C MET A 112 11.34 -6.39 18.98
N LEU A 113 10.33 -7.21 19.25
CA LEU A 113 8.99 -6.76 19.58
C LEU A 113 8.63 -7.22 21.00
N ASN A 114 8.40 -6.28 21.91
CA ASN A 114 8.11 -6.55 23.32
C ASN A 114 9.17 -7.46 23.99
N GLY A 115 10.45 -7.19 23.74
CA GLY A 115 11.56 -7.99 24.29
C GLY A 115 11.76 -9.36 23.62
N GLN A 116 10.95 -9.74 22.63
CA GLN A 116 11.09 -10.98 21.89
C GLN A 116 11.67 -10.74 20.50
N LYS A 117 12.71 -11.49 20.12
CA LYS A 117 13.19 -11.55 18.73
C LYS A 117 12.15 -12.26 17.87
N ILE A 118 11.62 -11.59 16.86
CA ILE A 118 10.73 -12.17 15.85
C ILE A 118 11.42 -12.19 14.49
N TYR A 119 11.14 -13.24 13.73
CA TYR A 119 11.59 -13.43 12.34
C TYR A 119 10.38 -13.13 11.45
N THR A 120 10.43 -12.03 10.72
CA THR A 120 9.29 -11.56 9.91
C THR A 120 9.28 -12.23 8.54
N HIS A 121 10.45 -12.47 7.94
CA HIS A 121 10.52 -12.97 6.57
C HIS A 121 9.95 -14.37 6.40
N GLY A 122 9.16 -14.53 5.34
CA GLY A 122 8.51 -15.80 5.00
C GLY A 122 7.44 -16.24 6.02
N ASN A 123 7.06 -15.36 6.95
CA ASN A 123 6.08 -15.64 7.98
C ASN A 123 5.01 -14.55 8.04
N GLU A 124 3.95 -14.72 7.24
CA GLU A 124 2.81 -13.77 7.15
C GLU A 124 2.25 -13.38 8.52
N PHE A 125 2.19 -14.33 9.46
CA PHE A 125 1.71 -14.05 10.81
C PHE A 125 2.62 -13.05 11.54
N GLN A 126 3.94 -13.24 11.47
CA GLN A 126 4.90 -12.34 12.10
C GLN A 126 4.96 -10.98 11.39
N VAL A 127 4.90 -10.95 10.05
CA VAL A 127 4.77 -9.70 9.29
C VAL A 127 3.52 -8.94 9.70
N SER A 128 2.36 -9.60 9.73
CA SER A 128 1.09 -8.99 10.13
C SER A 128 1.13 -8.46 11.57
N ARG A 129 1.72 -9.22 12.50
CA ARG A 129 1.93 -8.78 13.89
C ARG A 129 2.80 -7.53 13.96
N TYR A 130 3.89 -7.51 13.19
CA TYR A 130 4.80 -6.37 13.13
C TYR A 130 4.13 -5.13 12.53
N VAL A 131 3.43 -5.25 11.40
CA VAL A 131 2.69 -4.14 10.77
C VAL A 131 1.67 -3.54 11.73
N LYS A 132 0.93 -4.37 12.48
CA LYS A 132 0.01 -3.90 13.53
C LYS A 132 0.73 -3.12 14.63
N ALA A 133 1.87 -3.62 15.10
CA ALA A 133 2.68 -2.92 16.09
C ALA A 133 3.20 -1.55 15.60
N CYS A 134 3.33 -1.37 14.29
CA CYS A 134 3.68 -0.07 13.69
C CYS A 134 2.50 0.90 13.57
N GLY A 135 1.26 0.47 13.90
CA GLY A 135 0.03 1.25 13.66
C GLY A 135 -0.55 1.10 12.25
N GLY A 136 -0.09 0.11 11.48
CA GLY A 136 -0.62 -0.26 10.17
C GLY A 136 -1.75 -1.30 10.26
N ASP A 137 -2.55 -1.37 9.21
CA ASP A 137 -3.46 -2.49 8.96
C ASP A 137 -2.81 -3.45 7.95
N PRO A 138 -2.52 -4.73 8.30
CA PRO A 138 -1.87 -5.67 7.40
C PRO A 138 -2.59 -5.92 6.06
N ALA A 139 -3.90 -5.70 6.00
CA ALA A 139 -4.69 -5.88 4.78
C ALA A 139 -4.50 -4.73 3.78
N THR A 140 -4.09 -3.55 4.23
CA THR A 140 -4.08 -2.33 3.41
C THR A 140 -2.74 -1.58 3.42
N THR A 141 -1.82 -1.97 4.30
CA THR A 141 -0.51 -1.33 4.45
C THR A 141 0.50 -1.94 3.49
N ILE A 142 1.11 -1.10 2.65
CA ILE A 142 2.20 -1.49 1.76
C ILE A 142 3.40 -1.89 2.61
N ARG A 143 4.00 -3.04 2.30
CA ARG A 143 5.10 -3.60 3.07
C ARG A 143 6.37 -3.45 2.23
N MET A 144 7.45 -2.97 2.81
CA MET A 144 8.69 -2.66 2.08
C MET A 144 9.85 -3.43 2.67
N HIS A 145 10.78 -3.86 1.81
CA HIS A 145 11.99 -4.56 2.19
C HIS A 145 13.13 -4.25 1.19
N VAL A 146 14.38 -4.36 1.63
CA VAL A 146 15.55 -4.19 0.75
C VAL A 146 16.14 -5.56 0.46
N ILE A 147 16.05 -6.01 -0.79
CA ILE A 147 16.73 -7.23 -1.22
C ILE A 147 18.10 -6.84 -1.77
N SER A 148 19.15 -7.25 -1.07
CA SER A 148 20.54 -6.85 -1.36
C SER A 148 20.71 -5.33 -1.32
N THR A 149 20.51 -4.65 -2.45
CA THR A 149 20.60 -3.18 -2.57
C THR A 149 19.35 -2.55 -3.18
N ASN A 150 18.37 -3.34 -3.62
CA ASN A 150 17.20 -2.84 -4.34
C ASN A 150 15.96 -2.87 -3.44
N PRO A 151 15.26 -1.74 -3.28
CA PRO A 151 13.97 -1.71 -2.61
C PRO A 151 12.92 -2.53 -3.38
N GLN A 152 12.29 -3.44 -2.66
CA GLN A 152 11.10 -4.19 -3.07
C GLN A 152 9.95 -3.82 -2.13
N PHE A 153 8.74 -3.81 -2.65
CA PHE A 153 7.56 -3.66 -1.83
C PHE A 153 6.43 -4.60 -2.27
N LEU A 154 5.58 -4.94 -1.30
CA LEU A 154 4.38 -5.73 -1.46
C LEU A 154 3.18 -4.81 -1.28
N ILE A 155 2.32 -4.82 -2.29
CA ILE A 155 0.98 -4.25 -2.25
C ILE A 155 0.03 -5.37 -1.80
N PRO A 156 -0.65 -5.26 -0.65
CA PRO A 156 -1.61 -6.28 -0.22
C PRO A 156 -2.78 -6.41 -1.20
N ASP A 157 -3.36 -7.60 -1.32
CA ASP A 157 -4.44 -7.85 -2.31
C ASP A 157 -5.69 -7.00 -2.06
N ALA A 158 -6.05 -6.76 -0.80
CA ALA A 158 -7.16 -5.87 -0.46
C ALA A 158 -6.87 -4.39 -0.78
N SER A 159 -5.62 -4.04 -1.09
CA SER A 159 -5.23 -2.72 -1.61
C SER A 159 -5.49 -2.57 -3.12
N VAL A 160 -5.79 -3.66 -3.82
CA VAL A 160 -5.98 -3.71 -5.27
C VAL A 160 -7.44 -4.04 -5.58
N THR A 161 -8.33 -3.09 -5.31
CA THR A 161 -9.74 -3.17 -5.73
C THR A 161 -10.09 -1.98 -6.60
N THR A 162 -11.11 -2.13 -7.45
CA THR A 162 -11.67 -1.03 -8.27
C THR A 162 -12.23 0.12 -7.43
N GLU A 163 -12.54 -0.15 -6.16
CA GLU A 163 -13.06 0.79 -5.18
C GLU A 163 -11.95 1.38 -4.28
N ASN A 164 -10.71 0.86 -4.39
CA ASN A 164 -9.60 1.27 -3.55
C ASN A 164 -8.99 2.60 -4.04
N PRO A 165 -8.68 3.56 -3.14
CA PRO A 165 -8.12 4.86 -3.49
C PRO A 165 -6.79 4.81 -4.28
N PHE A 166 -6.02 3.72 -4.22
CA PHE A 166 -4.70 3.67 -4.88
C PHE A 166 -4.76 3.50 -6.40
N ALA A 167 -5.87 2.97 -6.94
CA ALA A 167 -6.06 2.79 -8.39
C ALA A 167 -4.84 2.17 -9.10
N ILE A 168 -4.31 1.08 -8.55
CA ILE A 168 -3.06 0.49 -9.03
C ILE A 168 -3.29 -0.17 -10.39
N LYS A 169 -2.69 0.40 -11.42
CA LYS A 169 -2.79 -0.04 -12.81
C LYS A 169 -1.45 -0.52 -13.34
N VAL A 170 -1.49 -1.39 -14.32
CA VAL A 170 -0.38 -1.72 -15.19
C VAL A 170 -0.50 -0.87 -16.43
N LYS A 171 0.52 -0.04 -16.70
CA LYS A 171 0.56 0.81 -17.89
C LYS A 171 0.79 -0.01 -19.15
N LYS A 172 1.71 -0.97 -19.05
CA LYS A 172 2.21 -1.75 -20.17
C LYS A 172 2.87 -3.01 -19.60
N ALA A 173 2.39 -4.18 -20.01
CA ALA A 173 3.12 -5.43 -19.87
C ALA A 173 3.84 -5.72 -21.19
N VAL A 174 5.11 -6.10 -21.13
CA VAL A 174 5.96 -6.36 -22.30
C VAL A 174 6.78 -7.61 -22.09
N LYS A 175 7.20 -8.22 -23.19
CA LYS A 175 8.15 -9.32 -23.18
C LYS A 175 9.57 -8.75 -23.28
N GLY A 176 10.39 -8.96 -22.24
CA GLY A 176 11.76 -8.44 -22.16
C GLY A 176 11.85 -7.03 -21.57
N MET A 177 12.91 -6.78 -20.79
CA MET A 177 13.12 -5.49 -20.11
C MET A 177 13.50 -4.35 -21.04
N ASP A 178 14.09 -4.66 -22.20
CA ASP A 178 14.51 -3.70 -23.22
C ASP A 178 13.34 -2.88 -23.80
N GLN A 179 12.11 -3.34 -23.58
CA GLN A 179 10.90 -2.65 -24.02
C GLN A 179 10.29 -1.71 -22.97
N LEU A 180 10.88 -1.65 -21.77
CA LEU A 180 10.52 -0.70 -20.73
C LEU A 180 11.58 0.40 -20.62
N PRO A 181 11.18 1.66 -20.39
CA PRO A 181 12.14 2.70 -20.04
C PRO A 181 12.85 2.31 -18.74
N TYR A 182 14.17 2.54 -18.69
CA TYR A 182 14.87 2.48 -17.41
C TYR A 182 14.18 3.43 -16.43
N THR A 183 13.77 2.87 -15.30
CA THR A 183 13.08 3.61 -14.25
C THR A 183 13.76 3.24 -12.95
N ASP A 184 14.23 4.28 -12.26
CA ASP A 184 14.61 4.22 -10.85
C ASP A 184 13.65 5.14 -10.11
N ILE A 185 12.98 4.61 -9.10
CA ILE A 185 11.88 5.30 -8.47
C ILE A 185 12.40 6.07 -7.28
N ASP A 186 12.23 7.38 -7.35
CA ASP A 186 12.59 8.28 -6.28
C ASP A 186 11.64 8.10 -5.08
N MET A 187 12.08 7.25 -4.15
CA MET A 187 11.40 7.00 -2.89
C MET A 187 11.48 8.18 -1.91
N SER A 188 12.25 9.25 -2.19
CA SER A 188 12.29 10.43 -1.32
C SER A 188 10.95 11.18 -1.27
N THR A 189 10.12 10.98 -2.30
CA THR A 189 8.75 11.51 -2.39
C THR A 189 7.72 10.67 -1.62
N TRP A 190 8.13 9.53 -1.06
CA TRP A 190 7.19 8.63 -0.38
C TRP A 190 7.02 9.06 1.07
N HIS A 191 5.77 9.34 1.44
CA HIS A 191 5.38 9.69 2.79
C HIS A 191 4.70 8.50 3.51
N ASN A 192 4.41 8.69 4.80
CA ASN A 192 3.68 7.74 5.65
C ASN A 192 4.35 6.36 5.78
N ILE A 193 5.69 6.35 5.87
CA ILE A 193 6.48 5.16 6.15
C ILE A 193 6.60 5.00 7.67
N LEU A 194 5.94 3.97 8.19
CA LEU A 194 5.94 3.58 9.60
C LEU A 194 7.21 2.77 9.92
N ASN A 195 7.84 3.08 11.06
CA ASN A 195 8.96 2.33 11.60
C ASN A 195 8.85 2.27 13.15
N PRO A 196 8.68 1.09 13.76
CA PRO A 196 8.53 0.95 15.20
C PRO A 196 9.86 1.13 15.96
N GLU A 197 11.02 0.96 15.31
CA GLU A 197 12.32 1.29 15.92
C GLU A 197 12.52 2.81 16.09
N MET A 198 11.73 3.63 15.38
CA MET A 198 11.66 5.08 15.60
C MET A 198 10.61 5.45 16.66
N ALA A 199 9.58 4.61 16.86
CA ALA A 199 8.58 4.83 17.91
C ALA A 199 9.16 4.60 19.32
N ASN A 200 9.98 3.56 19.50
CA ASN A 200 10.64 3.27 20.78
C ASN A 200 11.76 4.26 21.16
N LYS A 201 12.21 5.14 20.24
CA LYS A 201 13.20 6.18 20.54
C LYS A 201 12.59 7.47 21.09
N ASN A 202 11.28 7.67 20.95
CA ASN A 202 10.62 8.90 21.39
C ASN A 202 10.08 8.84 22.83
N GLU A 203 9.91 7.65 23.41
CA GLU A 203 9.48 7.50 24.81
C GLU A 203 10.64 7.70 25.81
N ASP A 204 11.89 7.45 25.41
CA ASP A 204 13.08 7.54 26.29
C ASP A 204 13.69 8.96 26.42
N THR A 205 13.06 9.95 25.78
CA THR A 205 13.47 11.37 25.79
C THR A 205 12.46 12.32 26.46
N GLN A 206 11.27 11.87 26.87
CA GLN A 206 10.31 12.75 27.56
C GLN A 206 10.36 12.70 29.09
N ASP A 207 11.05 11.73 29.72
CA ASP A 207 11.12 11.61 31.19
C ASP A 207 12.48 11.96 31.82
N ARG A 208 13.39 12.60 31.07
CA ARG A 208 14.66 13.12 31.62
C ARG A 208 14.65 14.62 31.82
N HIS A 209 13.65 15.14 32.53
CA HIS A 209 13.71 16.43 33.23
C HIS A 209 13.01 16.31 34.58
N VAL A 210 13.70 15.67 35.53
CA VAL A 210 13.50 15.93 36.96
C VAL A 210 14.89 15.95 37.60
N ASP A 211 15.15 17.06 38.29
CA ASP A 211 16.30 17.48 39.10
C ASP A 211 17.41 18.29 38.40
#